data_AF-A0A380BG06-F1
#
_entry.id   AF-A0A380BG06-F1
#
_cell.length_a   1.000
_cell.length_b   1.000
_cell.length_c   1.000
_cell.angle_alpha   90.00
_cell.angle_beta   90.00
_cell.angle_gamma   90.00
#
_symmetry.space_group_name_H-M   'P 1'
#
loop_
_entity.id
_entity.type
_entity.pdbx_description
1 polymer ?
#
loop_
_entity_poly.entity_id
_entity_poly.type
_entity_poly.pdbx_seq_one_letter_code
_entity_poly.pdbx_strand_id
1 'polypeptide(L)'
;MKATGIVVEYNPFHNGHKLHATEARKTTNAQVIIAVMSGNFLQRGEPAFVDKWTRTKMALQNGVDIVFELPYAFATAHAPTFAEGAIKILDAACCDFYCFGSEDGYIQPFENSMALLNNQHTQYEQKIKEAVQHGISYPQAVNAAYKEAVQTDNTNRPFVDLTKPNNILGFHYMQAAEQIHSTMQATTIQRIGASYHDEELSDQRIASATGIRKSYFETHTLHDTQRFLPESVHHLLKAWQGDHSTFGSWKSFYPLLRLTILRDGPKRLAHIADVTEGIENLFYRAAVNHDTFDGFMNTVKSKRYTWTRIQRMLTHIFTGYTYNTRSKINTPTYLRLLGMSQAGRLYLNEQKKNFKLPIVSKVSSFSDSSLDIDIHAANLYALGLGKSEMNLDYKNIPIFLRESQ
;
A
#
# COMPACT_ATOMS: atom_id res chain seq x y z
N MET A 1 10.22 1.47 -25.43
CA MET A 1 9.95 0.19 -24.73
C MET A 1 8.56 0.27 -24.08
N LYS A 2 7.77 -0.82 -24.07
CA LYS A 2 6.47 -0.91 -23.41
C LYS A 2 6.61 -1.26 -21.92
N ALA A 3 5.98 -0.47 -21.06
CA ALA A 3 5.99 -0.65 -19.61
C ALA A 3 4.59 -0.90 -19.03
N THR A 4 4.52 -1.80 -18.06
CA THR A 4 3.31 -2.06 -17.28
C THR A 4 3.56 -1.76 -15.82
N GLY A 5 2.74 -0.88 -15.27
CA GLY A 5 2.72 -0.49 -13.88
C GLY A 5 1.99 -1.49 -12.99
N ILE A 6 2.49 -1.73 -11.78
CA ILE A 6 1.79 -2.47 -10.72
C ILE A 6 1.90 -1.70 -9.40
N VAL A 7 0.81 -1.64 -8.64
CA VAL A 7 0.78 -0.99 -7.32
C VAL A 7 0.82 -2.06 -6.23
N VAL A 8 1.80 -1.97 -5.33
CA VAL A 8 2.17 -3.10 -4.45
C VAL A 8 2.66 -2.66 -3.07
N GLU A 9 2.69 -3.62 -2.13
CA GLU A 9 3.28 -3.42 -0.80
C GLU A 9 4.33 -4.49 -0.45
N TYR A 10 4.22 -5.69 -1.02
CA TYR A 10 5.13 -6.82 -0.81
C TYR A 10 5.47 -7.09 0.66
N ASN A 11 4.45 -7.41 1.47
CA ASN A 11 4.58 -7.51 2.93
C ASN A 11 4.45 -8.94 3.53
N PRO A 12 5.35 -9.91 3.27
CA PRO A 12 6.48 -9.88 2.35
C PRO A 12 6.06 -10.17 0.89
N PHE A 13 7.01 -10.10 -0.04
CA PHE A 13 6.84 -10.67 -1.37
C PHE A 13 6.55 -12.19 -1.27
N HIS A 14 5.70 -12.76 -2.13
CA HIS A 14 5.32 -14.17 -2.06
C HIS A 14 4.94 -14.72 -3.45
N ASN A 15 4.64 -16.01 -3.57
CA ASN A 15 4.37 -16.65 -4.88
C ASN A 15 3.22 -15.98 -5.65
N GLY A 16 2.14 -15.57 -4.97
CA GLY A 16 1.08 -14.79 -5.61
C GLY A 16 1.53 -13.44 -6.20
N HIS A 17 2.52 -12.76 -5.59
CA HIS A 17 3.10 -11.54 -6.14
C HIS A 17 3.95 -11.82 -7.38
N LYS A 18 4.73 -12.92 -7.36
CA LYS A 18 5.50 -13.38 -8.53
C LYS A 18 4.57 -13.68 -9.70
N LEU A 19 3.49 -14.41 -9.43
CA LEU A 19 2.46 -14.71 -10.42
C LEU A 19 1.87 -13.42 -10.98
N HIS A 20 1.51 -12.46 -10.12
CA HIS A 20 0.96 -11.18 -10.59
C HIS A 20 1.90 -10.43 -11.53
N ALA A 21 3.17 -10.25 -11.18
CA ALA A 21 4.14 -9.58 -12.05
C ALA A 21 4.35 -10.36 -13.37
N THR A 22 4.34 -11.69 -13.31
CA THR A 22 4.51 -12.57 -14.48
C THR A 22 3.32 -12.47 -15.43
N GLU A 23 2.09 -12.57 -14.92
CA GLU A 23 0.88 -12.49 -15.73
C GLU A 23 0.64 -11.07 -16.24
N ALA A 24 0.89 -10.03 -15.43
CA ALA A 24 0.84 -8.64 -15.87
C ALA A 24 1.76 -8.42 -17.09
N ARG A 25 2.99 -8.96 -17.05
CA ARG A 25 3.93 -8.90 -18.16
C ARG A 25 3.40 -9.59 -19.41
N LYS A 26 2.88 -10.81 -19.26
CA LYS A 26 2.35 -11.59 -20.39
C LYS A 26 1.14 -10.92 -21.03
N THR A 27 0.12 -10.57 -20.23
CA THR A 27 -1.15 -10.00 -20.71
C THR A 27 -0.96 -8.67 -21.44
N THR A 28 0.01 -7.88 -21.03
CA THR A 28 0.29 -6.56 -21.64
C THR A 28 1.39 -6.60 -22.70
N ASN A 29 2.06 -7.74 -22.86
CA ASN A 29 3.30 -7.90 -23.63
C ASN A 29 4.37 -6.85 -23.24
N ALA A 30 4.54 -6.62 -21.93
CA ALA A 30 5.44 -5.61 -21.43
C ALA A 30 6.90 -6.07 -21.45
N GLN A 31 7.79 -5.17 -21.86
CA GLN A 31 9.23 -5.37 -21.73
C GLN A 31 9.71 -4.97 -20.34
N VAL A 32 8.97 -4.11 -19.64
CA VAL A 32 9.35 -3.55 -18.34
C VAL A 32 8.17 -3.61 -17.38
N ILE A 33 8.40 -4.12 -16.16
CA ILE A 33 7.45 -4.05 -15.06
C ILE A 33 7.90 -2.99 -14.06
N ILE A 34 7.06 -1.97 -13.84
CA ILE A 34 7.33 -0.87 -12.91
C ILE A 34 6.42 -1.03 -11.70
N ALA A 35 7.00 -1.24 -10.52
CA ALA A 35 6.27 -1.28 -9.27
C ALA A 35 6.28 0.09 -8.58
N VAL A 36 5.10 0.56 -8.16
CA VAL A 36 4.97 1.62 -7.16
C VAL A 36 4.66 0.96 -5.83
N MET A 37 5.63 1.01 -4.92
CA MET A 37 5.63 0.23 -3.70
C MET A 37 5.54 1.14 -2.47
N SER A 38 4.60 0.85 -1.56
CA SER A 38 4.56 1.49 -0.24
C SER A 38 5.93 1.43 0.45
N GLY A 39 6.33 2.54 1.07
CA GLY A 39 7.53 2.63 1.90
C GLY A 39 7.42 1.80 3.18
N ASN A 40 8.06 2.24 4.26
CA ASN A 40 8.16 1.43 5.49
C ASN A 40 6.84 1.29 6.29
N PHE A 41 5.82 2.07 5.95
CA PHE A 41 4.46 1.94 6.49
C PHE A 41 3.47 1.80 5.34
N LEU A 42 2.42 1.01 5.58
CA LEU A 42 1.54 0.48 4.54
C LEU A 42 0.12 1.07 4.62
N GLN A 43 -0.70 0.80 3.61
CA GLN A 43 -2.06 1.35 3.43
C GLN A 43 -3.03 0.95 4.54
N ARG A 44 -2.81 -0.23 5.13
CA ARG A 44 -3.57 -0.70 6.29
C ARG A 44 -3.11 -0.08 7.61
N GLY A 45 -2.10 0.79 7.58
CA GLY A 45 -1.54 1.46 8.74
C GLY A 45 -0.67 0.53 9.59
N GLU A 46 0.02 -0.43 8.98
CA GLU A 46 0.96 -1.31 9.66
C GLU A 46 2.41 -1.01 9.22
N PRO A 47 3.42 -1.16 10.11
CA PRO A 47 4.80 -1.20 9.69
C PRO A 47 5.01 -2.39 8.74
N ALA A 48 5.84 -2.20 7.72
CA ALA A 48 6.23 -3.28 6.82
C ALA A 48 7.02 -4.36 7.59
N PHE A 49 6.87 -5.62 7.19
CA PHE A 49 7.51 -6.78 7.81
C PHE A 49 9.03 -6.67 7.76
N VAL A 50 9.55 -6.19 6.64
CA VAL A 50 10.95 -5.77 6.46
C VAL A 50 10.98 -4.43 5.72
N ASP A 51 12.12 -3.74 5.76
CA ASP A 51 12.27 -2.41 5.19
C ASP A 51 12.01 -2.36 3.67
N LYS A 52 11.78 -1.15 3.17
CA LYS A 52 11.54 -0.90 1.73
C LYS A 52 12.70 -1.40 0.85
N TRP A 53 13.95 -1.30 1.31
CA TRP A 53 15.13 -1.73 0.55
C TRP A 53 15.19 -3.25 0.36
N THR A 54 14.90 -4.00 1.42
CA THR A 54 14.86 -5.47 1.36
C THR A 54 13.70 -5.93 0.49
N ARG A 55 12.52 -5.30 0.60
CA ARG A 55 11.38 -5.57 -0.30
C ARG A 55 11.67 -5.22 -1.76
N THR A 56 12.44 -4.16 -2.03
CA THR A 56 12.92 -3.83 -3.38
C THR A 56 13.81 -4.95 -3.94
N LYS A 57 14.74 -5.50 -3.15
CA LYS A 57 15.55 -6.67 -3.58
C LYS A 57 14.66 -7.86 -3.94
N MET A 58 13.67 -8.16 -3.09
CA MET A 58 12.70 -9.23 -3.35
C MET A 58 11.96 -9.03 -4.68
N ALA A 59 11.49 -7.81 -4.95
CA ALA A 59 10.79 -7.47 -6.18
C ALA A 59 11.67 -7.66 -7.42
N LEU A 60 12.87 -7.07 -7.41
CA LEU A 60 13.79 -7.11 -8.54
C LEU A 60 14.20 -8.55 -8.88
N GLN A 61 14.47 -9.38 -7.88
CA GLN A 61 14.83 -10.79 -8.07
C GLN A 61 13.67 -11.68 -8.54
N ASN A 62 12.45 -11.14 -8.64
CA ASN A 62 11.25 -11.89 -8.98
C ASN A 62 10.42 -11.24 -10.11
N GLY A 63 11.08 -10.54 -11.03
CA GLY A 63 10.49 -10.12 -12.31
C GLY A 63 9.97 -8.69 -12.37
N VAL A 64 10.22 -7.87 -11.34
CA VAL A 64 10.01 -6.42 -11.39
C VAL A 64 11.29 -5.74 -11.88
N ASP A 65 11.17 -4.74 -12.76
CA ASP A 65 12.32 -4.08 -13.38
C ASP A 65 12.65 -2.72 -12.77
N ILE A 66 11.65 -2.01 -12.25
CA ILE A 66 11.84 -0.72 -11.58
C ILE A 66 10.95 -0.70 -10.35
N VAL A 67 11.49 -0.21 -9.23
CA VAL A 67 10.70 0.03 -8.01
C VAL A 67 10.79 1.50 -7.65
N PHE A 68 9.66 2.20 -7.74
CA PHE A 68 9.46 3.53 -7.17
C PHE A 68 8.78 3.42 -5.81
N GLU A 69 9.19 4.26 -4.86
CA GLU A 69 8.50 4.41 -3.59
C GLU A 69 7.20 5.21 -3.79
N LEU A 70 6.10 4.72 -3.21
CA LEU A 70 4.90 5.52 -2.99
C LEU A 70 5.13 6.38 -1.73
N PRO A 71 5.11 7.72 -1.83
CA PRO A 71 5.38 8.56 -0.67
C PRO A 71 4.40 8.30 0.47
N TYR A 72 4.88 8.42 1.70
CA TYR A 72 4.18 8.11 2.96
C TYR A 72 2.78 8.71 3.01
N ALA A 73 2.65 9.97 2.59
CA ALA A 73 1.39 10.72 2.57
C ALA A 73 0.27 10.02 1.77
N PHE A 74 0.64 9.26 0.74
CA PHE A 74 -0.28 8.46 -0.08
C PHE A 74 -0.29 6.99 0.37
N ALA A 75 0.87 6.43 0.68
CA ALA A 75 1.04 5.02 1.05
C ALA A 75 0.23 4.64 2.30
N THR A 76 0.04 5.57 3.23
CA THR A 76 -0.71 5.34 4.49
C THR A 76 -2.11 5.96 4.48
N ALA A 77 -2.58 6.43 3.32
CA ALA A 77 -3.91 7.03 3.18
C ALA A 77 -5.01 5.98 2.97
N HIS A 78 -6.26 6.46 2.90
CA HIS A 78 -7.40 5.64 2.47
C HIS A 78 -7.33 5.33 0.97
N ALA A 79 -8.10 4.34 0.51
CA ALA A 79 -7.95 3.77 -0.84
C ALA A 79 -7.98 4.78 -2.00
N PRO A 80 -8.89 5.77 -2.05
CA PRO A 80 -8.86 6.85 -3.06
C PRO A 80 -7.51 7.58 -3.14
N THR A 81 -7.02 8.17 -2.05
CA THR A 81 -5.75 8.91 -2.03
C THR A 81 -4.53 8.01 -2.28
N PHE A 82 -4.58 6.76 -1.81
CA PHE A 82 -3.56 5.76 -2.12
C PHE A 82 -3.50 5.46 -3.62
N ALA A 83 -4.65 5.24 -4.25
CA ALA A 83 -4.78 5.00 -5.68
C ALA A 83 -4.33 6.20 -6.51
N GLU A 84 -4.74 7.40 -6.12
CA GLU A 84 -4.35 8.65 -6.77
C GLU A 84 -2.83 8.82 -6.80
N GLY A 85 -2.17 8.70 -5.64
CA GLY A 85 -0.71 8.80 -5.55
C GLY A 85 0.00 7.76 -6.41
N ALA A 86 -0.47 6.51 -6.36
CA ALA A 86 0.16 5.42 -7.10
C ALA A 86 0.00 5.57 -8.63
N ILE A 87 -1.20 5.92 -9.11
CA ILE A 87 -1.48 6.07 -10.54
C ILE A 87 -0.78 7.28 -11.12
N LYS A 88 -0.70 8.41 -10.39
CA LYS A 88 0.09 9.57 -10.81
C LYS A 88 1.57 9.25 -10.97
N ILE A 89 2.14 8.40 -10.10
CA ILE A 89 3.55 7.96 -10.21
C ILE A 89 3.74 7.06 -11.43
N LEU A 90 2.83 6.11 -11.67
CA LEU A 90 2.90 5.22 -12.84
C LEU A 90 2.75 5.98 -14.16
N ASP A 91 1.81 6.93 -14.21
CA ASP A 91 1.58 7.82 -15.35
C ASP A 91 2.80 8.74 -15.60
N ALA A 92 3.38 9.30 -14.53
CA ALA A 92 4.59 10.10 -14.63
C ALA A 92 5.84 9.30 -15.04
N ALA A 93 5.85 8.00 -14.79
CA ALA A 93 6.87 7.05 -15.27
C ALA A 93 6.60 6.52 -16.69
N CYS A 94 5.60 7.10 -17.39
CA CYS A 94 5.22 6.78 -18.76
C CYS A 94 4.84 5.30 -18.99
N CYS A 95 4.20 4.65 -18.01
CA CYS A 95 3.68 3.30 -18.27
C CYS A 95 2.62 3.34 -19.40
N ASP A 96 2.50 2.26 -20.16
CA ASP A 96 1.46 2.10 -21.17
C ASP A 96 0.21 1.45 -20.57
N PHE A 97 0.42 0.55 -19.61
CA PHE A 97 -0.63 -0.17 -18.90
C PHE A 97 -0.42 -0.08 -17.40
N TYR A 98 -1.48 -0.28 -16.62
CA TYR A 98 -1.37 -0.67 -15.23
C TYR A 98 -2.20 -1.93 -14.96
N CYS A 99 -1.61 -2.88 -14.24
CA CYS A 99 -2.21 -4.15 -13.91
C CYS A 99 -2.46 -4.25 -12.39
N PHE A 100 -3.67 -4.66 -12.01
CA PHE A 100 -4.01 -4.95 -10.63
C PHE A 100 -4.67 -6.33 -10.51
N GLY A 101 -4.41 -7.03 -9.41
CA GLY A 101 -5.17 -8.25 -9.10
C GLY A 101 -6.58 -7.90 -8.63
N SER A 102 -7.59 -8.65 -9.06
CA SER A 102 -8.99 -8.50 -8.63
C SER A 102 -9.61 -9.85 -8.27
N GLU A 103 -10.70 -9.82 -7.49
CA GLU A 103 -11.50 -11.02 -7.26
C GLU A 103 -12.27 -11.45 -8.52
N ASP A 104 -12.72 -10.49 -9.34
CA ASP A 104 -13.45 -10.74 -10.58
C ASP A 104 -12.58 -11.30 -11.72
N GLY A 105 -11.35 -10.78 -11.89
CA GLY A 105 -10.41 -11.22 -12.92
C GLY A 105 -10.66 -10.69 -14.33
N TYR A 106 -11.73 -9.92 -14.55
CA TYR A 106 -12.07 -9.31 -15.83
C TYR A 106 -12.21 -7.79 -15.70
N ILE A 107 -11.76 -7.05 -16.71
CA ILE A 107 -11.80 -5.58 -16.68
C ILE A 107 -13.20 -5.01 -17.00
N GLN A 108 -13.99 -5.70 -17.83
CA GLN A 108 -15.29 -5.23 -18.30
C GLN A 108 -16.28 -4.85 -17.17
N PRO A 109 -16.42 -5.62 -16.07
CA PRO A 109 -17.28 -5.23 -14.96
C PRO A 109 -16.85 -3.91 -14.29
N PHE A 110 -15.56 -3.59 -14.27
CA PHE A 110 -15.07 -2.32 -13.73
C PHE A 110 -15.41 -1.15 -14.66
N GLU A 111 -15.21 -1.31 -15.97
CA GLU A 111 -15.58 -0.30 -16.97
C GLU A 111 -17.08 0.00 -16.94
N ASN A 112 -17.91 -1.04 -16.80
CA ASN A 112 -19.35 -0.90 -16.66
C ASN A 112 -19.72 -0.07 -15.42
N SER A 113 -19.07 -0.35 -14.28
CA SER A 113 -19.29 0.39 -13.03
C SER A 113 -18.80 1.83 -13.11
N MET A 114 -17.67 2.10 -13.76
CA MET A 114 -17.19 3.47 -14.03
C MET A 114 -18.21 4.24 -14.86
N ALA A 115 -18.66 3.66 -15.97
CA ALA A 115 -19.66 4.30 -16.85
C ALA A 115 -21.00 4.54 -16.12
N LEU A 116 -21.46 3.58 -15.32
CA LEU A 116 -22.67 3.72 -14.51
C LEU A 116 -22.56 4.92 -13.55
N LEU A 117 -21.47 4.97 -12.78
CA LEU A 117 -21.28 6.01 -11.77
C LEU A 117 -21.05 7.38 -12.39
N ASN A 118 -20.42 7.47 -13.56
CA ASN A 118 -20.28 8.72 -14.30
C ASN A 118 -21.64 9.23 -14.81
N ASN A 119 -22.51 8.33 -15.29
CA ASN A 119 -23.86 8.69 -15.74
C ASN A 119 -24.80 9.07 -14.59
N GLN A 120 -24.64 8.45 -13.42
CA GLN A 120 -25.49 8.67 -12.23
C GLN A 120 -24.80 9.50 -11.14
N HIS A 121 -23.72 10.23 -11.47
CA HIS A 121 -22.82 10.85 -10.49
C HIS A 121 -23.55 11.71 -9.45
N THR A 122 -24.46 12.58 -9.89
CA THR A 122 -25.21 13.48 -8.99
C THR A 122 -26.07 12.71 -7.98
N GLN A 123 -26.79 11.68 -8.44
CA GLN A 123 -27.65 10.86 -7.59
C GLN A 123 -26.81 10.02 -6.62
N TYR A 124 -25.71 9.44 -7.10
CA TYR A 124 -24.77 8.67 -6.30
C TYR A 124 -24.18 9.50 -5.15
N GLU A 125 -23.67 10.70 -5.44
CA GLU A 125 -23.11 11.62 -4.44
C GLU A 125 -24.16 12.10 -3.43
N GLN A 126 -25.38 12.38 -3.89
CA GLN A 126 -26.47 12.77 -3.01
C GLN A 126 -26.79 11.66 -2.01
N LYS A 127 -26.89 10.42 -2.46
CA LYS A 127 -27.17 9.25 -1.61
C LYS A 127 -26.09 9.00 -0.56
N ILE A 128 -24.83 9.18 -0.94
CA ILE A 128 -23.71 9.08 0.02
C ILE A 128 -23.88 10.14 1.12
N LYS A 129 -24.14 11.41 0.74
CA LYS A 129 -24.31 12.51 1.70
C LYS A 129 -25.49 12.25 2.64
N GLU A 130 -26.63 11.84 2.10
CA GLU A 130 -27.82 11.49 2.89
C GLU A 130 -27.52 10.36 3.88
N ALA A 131 -26.90 9.27 3.43
CA ALA A 131 -26.55 8.14 4.30
C ALA A 131 -25.60 8.53 5.43
N VAL A 132 -24.57 9.34 5.13
CA VAL A 132 -23.63 9.85 6.13
C VAL A 132 -24.33 10.77 7.15
N GLN A 133 -25.25 11.63 6.71
CA GLN A 133 -26.05 12.46 7.60
C GLN A 133 -26.92 11.63 8.55
N HIS A 134 -27.39 10.46 8.13
CA HIS A 134 -28.12 9.50 8.96
C HIS A 134 -27.21 8.61 9.84
N GLY A 135 -25.91 8.92 9.94
CA GLY A 135 -24.96 8.24 10.82
C GLY A 135 -24.41 6.92 10.25
N ILE A 136 -24.65 6.62 8.97
CA ILE A 136 -24.01 5.48 8.29
C ILE A 136 -22.54 5.84 8.05
N SER A 137 -21.62 4.90 8.31
CA SER A 137 -20.21 5.15 8.04
C SER A 137 -19.97 5.40 6.54
N TYR A 138 -19.07 6.31 6.20
CA TYR A 138 -18.79 6.65 4.80
C TYR A 138 -18.55 5.42 3.89
N PRO A 139 -17.75 4.39 4.27
CA PRO A 139 -17.60 3.18 3.45
C PRO A 139 -18.91 2.39 3.26
N GLN A 140 -19.79 2.36 4.25
CA GLN A 140 -21.10 1.72 4.13
C GLN A 140 -22.03 2.55 3.23
N ALA A 141 -21.97 3.88 3.33
CA ALA A 141 -22.75 4.80 2.50
C ALA A 141 -22.37 4.66 1.01
N VAL A 142 -21.08 4.65 0.68
CA VAL A 142 -20.54 4.41 -0.67
C VAL A 142 -21.03 3.08 -1.24
N ASN A 143 -20.94 2.00 -0.45
CA ASN A 143 -21.39 0.68 -0.88
C ASN A 143 -22.92 0.60 -1.08
N ALA A 144 -23.70 1.25 -0.21
CA ALA A 144 -25.16 1.28 -0.34
C ALA A 144 -25.59 2.06 -1.59
N ALA A 145 -25.03 3.25 -1.80
CA ALA A 145 -25.30 4.06 -2.99
C ALA A 145 -24.91 3.33 -4.28
N TYR A 146 -23.79 2.60 -4.28
CA TYR A 146 -23.36 1.82 -5.43
C TYR A 146 -24.31 0.66 -5.73
N LYS A 147 -24.77 -0.07 -4.70
CA LYS A 147 -25.76 -1.14 -4.89
C LYS A 147 -27.08 -0.63 -5.46
N GLU A 148 -27.55 0.52 -4.99
CA GLU A 148 -28.76 1.16 -5.53
C GLU A 148 -28.56 1.57 -7.00
N ALA A 149 -27.41 2.16 -7.34
CA ALA A 149 -27.06 2.49 -8.72
C ALA A 149 -27.09 1.26 -9.64
N VAL A 150 -26.49 0.15 -9.19
CA VAL A 150 -26.49 -1.12 -9.94
C VAL A 150 -27.90 -1.69 -10.09
N GLN A 151 -28.75 -1.61 -9.05
CA GLN A 151 -30.12 -2.12 -9.10
C GLN A 151 -31.06 -1.30 -10.00
N THR A 152 -30.75 -0.02 -10.22
CA THR A 152 -31.55 0.89 -11.06
C THR A 152 -31.09 0.92 -12.53
N ASP A 153 -29.99 0.24 -12.85
CA ASP A 153 -29.49 0.08 -14.23
C ASP A 153 -30.27 -1.03 -14.97
N ASN A 154 -30.83 -0.69 -16.13
CA ASN A 154 -31.65 -1.60 -16.94
C ASN A 154 -30.86 -2.30 -18.08
N THR A 155 -29.53 -2.19 -18.10
CA THR A 155 -28.71 -2.64 -19.25
C THR A 155 -28.29 -4.11 -19.17
N ASN A 156 -28.64 -4.82 -18.08
CA ASN A 156 -28.36 -6.24 -17.83
C ASN A 156 -26.88 -6.64 -18.07
N ARG A 157 -25.95 -5.71 -17.81
CA ARG A 157 -24.50 -5.92 -17.93
C ARG A 157 -23.88 -6.27 -16.57
N PRO A 158 -22.75 -6.99 -16.53
CA PRO A 158 -22.09 -7.31 -15.26
C PRO A 158 -21.42 -6.07 -14.65
N PHE A 159 -21.45 -5.97 -13.33
CA PHE A 159 -20.80 -4.92 -12.54
C PHE A 159 -19.87 -5.53 -11.51
N VAL A 160 -18.76 -4.85 -11.20
CA VAL A 160 -17.78 -5.34 -10.22
C VAL A 160 -18.35 -5.31 -8.79
N ASP A 161 -18.03 -6.32 -7.97
CA ASP A 161 -18.34 -6.29 -6.54
C ASP A 161 -17.35 -5.41 -5.76
N LEU A 162 -17.71 -4.14 -5.54
CA LEU A 162 -16.91 -3.18 -4.78
C LEU A 162 -16.85 -3.46 -3.26
N THR A 163 -17.53 -4.50 -2.75
CA THR A 163 -17.34 -4.91 -1.36
C THR A 163 -16.04 -5.68 -1.14
N LYS A 164 -15.42 -6.19 -2.21
CA LYS A 164 -14.15 -6.91 -2.15
C LYS A 164 -12.96 -5.95 -2.14
N PRO A 165 -11.91 -6.24 -1.34
CA PRO A 165 -10.83 -5.31 -1.09
C PRO A 165 -9.93 -5.04 -2.30
N ASN A 166 -9.75 -6.01 -3.22
CA ASN A 166 -8.92 -5.78 -4.39
C ASN A 166 -9.73 -5.14 -5.53
N ASN A 167 -11.00 -5.52 -5.67
CA ASN A 167 -11.94 -4.84 -6.56
C ASN A 167 -12.09 -3.35 -6.26
N ILE A 168 -12.38 -2.97 -5.00
CA ILE A 168 -12.53 -1.54 -4.66
C ILE A 168 -11.25 -0.75 -4.94
N LEU A 169 -10.09 -1.36 -4.74
CA LEU A 169 -8.81 -0.74 -5.02
C LEU A 169 -8.56 -0.59 -6.53
N GLY A 170 -8.85 -1.62 -7.31
CA GLY A 170 -8.84 -1.58 -8.78
C GLY A 170 -9.75 -0.51 -9.37
N PHE A 171 -10.95 -0.37 -8.81
CA PHE A 171 -11.89 0.66 -9.19
C PHE A 171 -11.34 2.07 -8.89
N HIS A 172 -10.76 2.30 -7.71
CA HIS A 172 -10.13 3.58 -7.40
C HIS A 172 -8.90 3.89 -8.28
N TYR A 173 -8.16 2.87 -8.75
CA TYR A 173 -7.11 3.10 -9.75
C TYR A 173 -7.67 3.64 -11.07
N MET A 174 -8.78 3.07 -11.55
CA MET A 174 -9.46 3.55 -12.77
C MET A 174 -10.02 4.95 -12.59
N GLN A 175 -10.62 5.26 -11.45
CA GLN A 175 -11.06 6.63 -11.13
C GLN A 175 -9.88 7.62 -11.12
N ALA A 176 -8.76 7.26 -10.48
CA ALA A 176 -7.58 8.10 -10.45
C ALA A 176 -6.99 8.34 -11.85
N ALA A 177 -6.97 7.31 -12.71
CA ALA A 177 -6.50 7.41 -14.09
C ALA A 177 -7.40 8.35 -14.93
N GLU A 178 -8.73 8.23 -14.78
CA GLU A 178 -9.71 9.08 -15.47
C GLU A 178 -9.56 10.55 -15.03
N GLN A 179 -9.41 10.81 -13.73
CA GLN A 179 -9.27 12.15 -13.16
C GLN A 179 -8.04 12.92 -13.69
N ILE A 180 -6.95 12.23 -13.99
CA ILE A 180 -5.74 12.85 -14.55
C ILE A 180 -5.67 12.76 -16.08
N HIS A 181 -6.74 12.29 -16.73
CA HIS A 181 -6.81 12.03 -18.16
C HIS A 181 -5.61 11.18 -18.64
N SER A 182 -5.27 10.16 -17.86
CA SER A 182 -4.16 9.26 -18.18
C SER A 182 -4.46 8.50 -19.47
N THR A 183 -3.41 8.31 -20.29
CA THR A 183 -3.49 7.45 -21.48
C THR A 183 -3.20 5.99 -21.17
N MET A 184 -2.88 5.66 -19.91
CA MET A 184 -2.61 4.28 -19.51
C MET A 184 -3.85 3.42 -19.61
N GLN A 185 -3.69 2.20 -20.10
CA GLN A 185 -4.77 1.23 -20.17
C GLN A 185 -4.82 0.35 -18.91
N ALA A 186 -6.01 0.24 -18.32
CA ALA A 186 -6.25 -0.63 -17.18
C ALA A 186 -6.30 -2.09 -17.63
N THR A 187 -5.67 -2.99 -16.87
CA THR A 187 -5.88 -4.44 -17.00
C THR A 187 -5.95 -5.07 -15.63
N THR A 188 -6.56 -6.25 -15.54
CA THR A 188 -6.66 -6.98 -14.29
C THR A 188 -6.41 -8.47 -14.50
N ILE A 189 -5.92 -9.12 -13.46
CA ILE A 189 -5.78 -10.58 -13.41
C ILE A 189 -6.59 -11.11 -12.22
N GLN A 190 -7.13 -12.31 -12.38
CA GLN A 190 -7.84 -12.97 -11.30
C GLN A 190 -6.86 -13.33 -10.18
N ARG A 191 -7.20 -12.97 -8.94
CA ARG A 191 -6.47 -13.44 -7.78
C ARG A 191 -6.81 -14.90 -7.54
N ILE A 192 -5.84 -15.77 -7.75
CA ILE A 192 -5.88 -17.15 -7.24
C ILE A 192 -5.66 -17.05 -5.73
N GLY A 193 -6.76 -16.93 -4.98
CA GLY A 193 -6.74 -16.85 -3.54
C GLY A 193 -6.34 -18.20 -2.92
N ALA A 194 -5.58 -18.15 -1.82
CA ALA A 194 -5.79 -19.11 -0.75
C ALA A 194 -6.91 -18.50 0.11
N SER A 195 -8.12 -19.06 0.07
CA SER A 195 -9.13 -18.67 1.03
C SER A 195 -8.60 -18.95 2.42
N TYR A 196 -8.91 -18.06 3.37
CA TYR A 196 -8.46 -18.14 4.78
C TYR A 196 -8.91 -19.44 5.49
N HIS A 197 -9.73 -20.26 4.83
CA HIS A 197 -10.31 -21.51 5.30
C HIS A 197 -10.30 -22.65 4.27
N ASP A 198 -9.58 -22.53 3.15
CA ASP A 198 -9.45 -23.69 2.25
C ASP A 198 -8.39 -24.62 2.84
N GLU A 199 -8.86 -25.62 3.58
CA GLU A 199 -8.08 -26.79 4.02
C GLU A 199 -7.54 -27.60 2.83
N GLU A 200 -8.01 -27.32 1.62
CA GLU A 200 -7.43 -27.80 0.37
C GLU A 200 -6.44 -26.77 -0.18
N LEU A 201 -5.18 -26.93 0.24
CA LEU A 201 -4.01 -26.30 -0.39
C LEU A 201 -4.05 -26.56 -1.91
N SER A 202 -4.44 -25.55 -2.69
CA SER A 202 -4.33 -25.63 -4.15
C SER A 202 -2.87 -25.94 -4.55
N ASP A 203 -2.70 -26.72 -5.62
CA ASP A 203 -1.39 -27.16 -6.16
C ASP A 203 -0.37 -26.03 -6.36
N GLN A 204 -0.82 -24.77 -6.37
CA GLN A 204 -0.01 -23.59 -6.69
C GLN A 204 0.78 -23.01 -5.51
N ARG A 205 0.65 -23.54 -4.28
CA ARG A 205 1.44 -23.10 -3.10
C ARG A 205 1.43 -21.57 -2.92
N ILE A 206 0.25 -20.96 -2.99
CA ILE A 206 0.05 -19.52 -2.77
C ILE A 206 -0.56 -19.36 -1.37
N ALA A 207 -0.05 -18.41 -0.58
CA ALA A 207 -0.67 -17.97 0.66
C ALA A 207 -0.80 -16.45 0.68
N SER A 208 -1.73 -15.93 1.49
CA SER A 208 -1.83 -14.49 1.70
C SER A 208 -0.63 -13.95 2.49
N ALA A 209 -0.21 -12.72 2.19
CA ALA A 209 0.82 -12.03 2.95
C ALA A 209 0.52 -12.00 4.46
N THR A 210 -0.74 -11.78 4.84
CA THR A 210 -1.19 -11.82 6.24
C THR A 210 -1.01 -13.21 6.86
N GLY A 211 -1.34 -14.29 6.13
CA GLY A 211 -1.14 -15.66 6.60
C GLY A 211 0.33 -16.00 6.85
N ILE A 212 1.22 -15.56 5.95
CA ILE A 212 2.67 -15.73 6.11
C ILE A 212 3.18 -15.00 7.36
N ARG A 213 2.80 -13.73 7.56
CA ARG A 213 3.21 -12.97 8.75
C ARG A 213 2.64 -13.57 10.03
N LYS A 214 1.38 -13.98 10.02
CA LYS A 214 0.72 -14.62 11.17
C LYS A 214 1.45 -15.91 11.57
N SER A 215 1.72 -16.79 10.61
CA SER A 215 2.47 -18.02 10.84
C SER A 215 3.83 -17.72 11.49
N TYR A 216 4.58 -16.74 10.97
CA TYR A 216 5.86 -16.35 11.58
C TYR A 216 5.71 -15.84 13.02
N PHE A 217 4.74 -14.96 13.30
CA PHE A 217 4.57 -14.42 14.67
C PHE A 217 4.02 -15.44 15.68
N GLU A 218 3.44 -16.54 15.21
CA GLU A 218 3.00 -17.65 16.07
C GLU A 218 4.12 -18.65 16.31
N THR A 219 4.84 -19.08 15.26
CA THR A 219 5.83 -20.16 15.34
C THR A 219 7.27 -19.67 15.50
N HIS A 220 7.52 -18.37 15.28
CA HIS A 220 8.85 -17.74 15.30
C HIS A 220 9.85 -18.35 14.30
N THR A 221 9.35 -19.09 13.30
CA THR A 221 10.14 -19.72 12.26
C THR A 221 9.61 -19.39 10.86
N LEU A 222 10.53 -19.21 9.91
CA LEU A 222 10.20 -19.04 8.50
C LEU A 222 10.02 -20.38 7.76
N HIS A 223 10.33 -21.50 8.40
CA HIS A 223 10.30 -22.83 7.78
C HIS A 223 8.93 -23.16 7.19
N ASP A 224 7.86 -22.93 7.96
CA ASP A 224 6.49 -23.29 7.55
C ASP A 224 5.97 -22.43 6.38
N THR A 225 6.60 -21.27 6.19
CA THR A 225 6.26 -20.32 5.13
C THR A 225 7.06 -20.51 3.84
N GLN A 226 8.13 -21.31 3.86
CA GLN A 226 9.09 -21.44 2.75
C GLN A 226 8.41 -21.82 1.44
N ARG A 227 7.43 -22.74 1.47
CA ARG A 227 6.69 -23.19 0.28
C ARG A 227 5.87 -22.09 -0.42
N PHE A 228 5.53 -21.01 0.29
CA PHE A 228 4.71 -19.91 -0.23
C PHE A 228 5.54 -18.71 -0.72
N LEU A 229 6.85 -18.81 -0.60
CA LEU A 229 7.80 -17.76 -0.92
C LEU A 229 8.71 -18.22 -2.08
N PRO A 230 9.11 -17.33 -3.00
CA PRO A 230 10.25 -17.60 -3.84
C PRO A 230 11.50 -17.82 -2.99
N GLU A 231 12.41 -18.67 -3.45
CA GLU A 231 13.64 -19.01 -2.73
C GLU A 231 14.48 -17.77 -2.38
N SER A 232 14.62 -16.84 -3.34
CA SER A 232 15.32 -15.57 -3.14
C SER A 232 14.73 -14.74 -2.00
N VAL A 233 13.40 -14.76 -1.86
CA VAL A 233 12.70 -14.06 -0.78
C VAL A 233 12.94 -14.75 0.56
N HIS A 234 12.85 -16.09 0.61
CA HIS A 234 13.13 -16.84 1.82
C HIS A 234 14.55 -16.57 2.34
N HIS A 235 15.54 -16.56 1.45
CA HIS A 235 16.93 -16.22 1.79
C HIS A 235 17.06 -14.80 2.35
N LEU A 236 16.43 -13.80 1.74
CA LEU A 236 16.45 -12.42 2.24
C LEU A 236 15.77 -12.28 3.62
N LEU A 237 14.68 -13.00 3.87
CA LEU A 237 14.02 -13.01 5.18
C LEU A 237 14.86 -13.71 6.26
N LYS A 238 15.56 -14.79 5.90
CA LYS A 238 16.51 -15.47 6.81
C LYS A 238 17.69 -14.56 7.16
N ALA A 239 18.26 -13.86 6.18
CA ALA A 239 19.31 -12.87 6.41
C ALA A 239 18.80 -11.74 7.33
N TRP A 240 17.59 -11.23 7.06
CA TRP A 240 16.95 -10.24 7.94
C TRP A 240 16.84 -10.73 9.38
N GLN A 241 16.37 -11.97 9.59
CA GLN A 241 16.25 -12.58 10.92
C GLN A 241 17.60 -12.74 11.64
N GLY A 242 18.70 -12.92 10.91
CA GLY A 242 20.06 -12.96 11.48
C GLY A 242 20.56 -11.58 11.92
N ASP A 243 20.20 -10.53 11.18
CA ASP A 243 20.66 -9.16 11.41
C ASP A 243 19.75 -8.34 12.34
N HIS A 244 18.55 -8.83 12.64
CA HIS A 244 17.52 -8.11 13.41
C HIS A 244 16.92 -8.99 14.49
N SER A 245 16.65 -8.40 15.65
CA SER A 245 15.97 -9.08 16.76
C SER A 245 14.49 -9.37 16.49
N THR A 246 13.88 -8.66 15.53
CA THR A 246 12.45 -8.80 15.22
C THR A 246 12.11 -8.36 13.79
N PHE A 247 10.92 -8.74 13.35
CA PHE A 247 10.29 -8.19 12.15
C PHE A 247 9.38 -7.01 12.51
N GLY A 248 9.12 -6.15 11.53
CA GLY A 248 8.23 -5.01 11.72
C GLY A 248 6.82 -5.47 12.08
N SER A 249 6.32 -5.02 13.22
CA SER A 249 4.95 -5.24 13.68
C SER A 249 4.55 -4.17 14.67
N TRP A 250 3.25 -3.94 14.83
CA TRP A 250 2.80 -3.07 15.91
C TRP A 250 3.09 -3.63 17.29
N LYS A 251 3.18 -4.96 17.46
CA LYS A 251 3.57 -5.55 18.75
C LYS A 251 4.99 -5.15 19.15
N SER A 252 5.93 -5.19 18.21
CA SER A 252 7.31 -4.74 18.45
C SER A 252 7.43 -3.22 18.59
N PHE A 253 6.60 -2.45 17.88
CA PHE A 253 6.67 -0.98 17.89
C PHE A 253 5.87 -0.35 19.05
N TYR A 254 4.98 -1.12 19.69
CA TYR A 254 4.04 -0.60 20.69
C TYR A 254 4.70 0.08 21.90
N PRO A 255 5.82 -0.39 22.46
CA PRO A 255 6.46 0.31 23.57
C PRO A 255 6.78 1.78 23.25
N LEU A 256 7.27 2.05 22.04
CA LEU A 256 7.57 3.40 21.56
C LEU A 256 6.29 4.18 21.22
N LEU A 257 5.32 3.53 20.56
CA LEU A 257 4.03 4.16 20.29
C LEU A 257 3.31 4.58 21.59
N ARG A 258 3.31 3.71 22.59
CA ARG A 258 2.73 3.95 23.92
C ARG A 258 3.43 5.12 24.60
N LEU A 259 4.77 5.15 24.58
CA LEU A 259 5.54 6.29 25.07
C LEU A 259 5.10 7.59 24.37
N THR A 260 4.99 7.59 23.04
CA THR A 260 4.54 8.76 22.26
C THR A 260 3.14 9.21 22.66
N ILE A 261 2.18 8.29 22.76
CA ILE A 261 0.80 8.60 23.16
C ILE A 261 0.75 9.21 24.57
N LEU A 262 1.44 8.60 25.54
CA LEU A 262 1.46 9.07 26.93
C LEU A 262 2.18 10.41 27.08
N ARG A 263 3.30 10.58 26.37
CA ARG A 263 4.04 11.84 26.33
C ARG A 263 3.19 12.94 25.73
N ASP A 264 2.57 12.71 24.59
CA ASP A 264 1.91 13.77 23.83
C ASP A 264 0.56 14.18 24.43
N GLY A 265 -0.18 13.22 24.96
CA GLY A 265 -1.48 13.44 25.57
C GLY A 265 -2.54 13.91 24.57
N PRO A 266 -3.82 13.96 24.98
CA PRO A 266 -4.94 14.20 24.06
C PRO A 266 -4.80 15.49 23.23
N LYS A 267 -4.36 16.59 23.85
CA LYS A 267 -4.27 17.90 23.18
C LYS A 267 -3.33 17.89 21.97
N ARG A 268 -2.14 17.27 22.08
CA ARG A 268 -1.21 17.19 20.94
C ARG A 268 -1.66 16.15 19.92
N LEU A 269 -2.21 15.03 20.38
CA LEU A 269 -2.72 13.97 19.51
C LEU A 269 -3.86 14.46 18.61
N ALA A 270 -4.68 15.42 19.05
CA ALA A 270 -5.74 16.03 18.24
C ALA A 270 -5.23 16.78 16.99
N HIS A 271 -3.93 17.11 16.92
CA HIS A 271 -3.31 17.73 15.73
C HIS A 271 -2.74 16.72 14.73
N ILE A 272 -2.71 15.44 15.10
CA ILE A 272 -2.25 14.36 14.23
C ILE A 272 -3.32 14.07 13.17
N ALA A 273 -2.87 13.82 11.94
CA ALA A 273 -3.77 13.59 10.84
C ALA A 273 -4.67 12.36 11.09
N ASP A 274 -5.92 12.44 10.61
CA ASP A 274 -7.01 11.46 10.81
C ASP A 274 -7.49 11.25 12.27
N VAL A 275 -6.84 11.84 13.27
CA VAL A 275 -7.31 11.82 14.66
C VAL A 275 -8.44 12.85 14.81
N THR A 276 -9.67 12.35 14.93
CA THR A 276 -10.87 13.17 14.97
C THR A 276 -11.81 12.76 16.10
N GLU A 277 -12.71 13.67 16.48
CA GLU A 277 -13.92 13.36 17.25
C GLU A 277 -13.67 12.77 18.66
N GLY A 278 -12.60 13.18 19.33
CA GLY A 278 -12.35 12.80 20.72
C GLY A 278 -11.65 11.46 20.92
N ILE A 279 -11.32 10.73 19.83
CA ILE A 279 -10.65 9.42 19.90
C ILE A 279 -9.27 9.50 20.57
N GLU A 280 -8.62 10.67 20.55
CA GLU A 280 -7.38 10.93 21.27
C GLU A 280 -7.49 10.66 22.78
N ASN A 281 -8.65 10.89 23.38
CA ASN A 281 -8.90 10.59 24.80
C ASN A 281 -9.03 9.08 25.04
N LEU A 282 -9.55 8.35 24.06
CA LEU A 282 -9.63 6.89 24.12
C LEU A 282 -8.25 6.26 23.94
N PHE A 283 -7.44 6.75 22.98
CA PHE A 283 -6.05 6.33 22.82
C PHE A 283 -5.25 6.55 24.09
N TYR A 284 -5.33 7.73 24.70
CA TYR A 284 -4.60 8.02 25.93
C TYR A 284 -5.00 7.07 27.07
N ARG A 285 -6.30 6.89 27.33
CA ARG A 285 -6.78 5.97 28.38
C ARG A 285 -6.38 4.52 28.10
N ALA A 286 -6.47 4.06 26.87
CA ALA A 286 -6.05 2.71 26.49
C ALA A 286 -4.54 2.51 26.69
N ALA A 287 -3.72 3.52 26.33
CA ALA A 287 -2.27 3.47 26.55
C ALA A 287 -1.91 3.46 28.03
N VAL A 288 -2.64 4.19 28.89
CA VAL A 288 -2.44 4.12 30.35
C VAL A 288 -2.71 2.71 30.88
N ASN A 289 -3.79 2.08 30.43
CA ASN A 289 -4.30 0.83 31.01
C ASN A 289 -3.73 -0.45 30.40
N HIS A 290 -3.07 -0.40 29.25
CA HIS A 290 -2.58 -1.58 28.55
C HIS A 290 -1.12 -1.47 28.12
N ASP A 291 -0.32 -2.44 28.56
CA ASP A 291 1.11 -2.56 28.20
C ASP A 291 1.33 -3.37 26.91
N THR A 292 0.28 -3.95 26.33
CA THR A 292 0.35 -4.68 25.05
C THR A 292 -0.50 -4.03 23.96
N PHE A 293 -0.04 -4.16 22.71
CA PHE A 293 -0.77 -3.65 21.54
C PHE A 293 -2.15 -4.28 21.41
N ASP A 294 -2.27 -5.58 21.65
CA ASP A 294 -3.54 -6.30 21.52
C ASP A 294 -4.57 -5.81 22.56
N GLY A 295 -4.13 -5.62 23.82
CA GLY A 295 -4.98 -5.04 24.86
C GLY A 295 -5.42 -3.61 24.53
N PHE A 296 -4.48 -2.78 24.06
CA PHE A 296 -4.76 -1.43 23.59
C PHE A 296 -5.81 -1.41 22.47
N MET A 297 -5.61 -2.22 21.42
CA MET A 297 -6.48 -2.24 20.25
C MET A 297 -7.88 -2.74 20.57
N ASN A 298 -8.02 -3.74 21.43
CA ASN A 298 -9.31 -4.28 21.84
C ASN A 298 -10.15 -3.24 22.61
N THR A 299 -9.51 -2.38 23.39
CA THR A 299 -10.17 -1.28 24.12
C THR A 299 -10.58 -0.13 23.21
N VAL A 300 -9.79 0.16 22.18
CA VAL A 300 -10.06 1.27 21.25
C VAL A 300 -11.08 0.91 20.18
N LYS A 301 -11.08 -0.35 19.71
CA LYS A 301 -11.95 -0.83 18.64
C LYS A 301 -13.42 -0.62 19.00
N SER A 302 -14.17 -0.03 18.06
CA SER A 302 -15.62 0.15 18.19
C SER A 302 -16.33 -0.10 16.85
N LYS A 303 -17.66 -0.02 16.84
CA LYS A 303 -18.43 -0.07 15.58
C LYS A 303 -18.11 1.13 14.66
N ARG A 304 -17.71 2.27 15.23
CA ARG A 304 -17.39 3.50 14.49
C ARG A 304 -15.98 3.50 13.90
N TYR A 305 -15.00 2.94 14.63
CA TYR A 305 -13.60 2.91 14.22
C TYR A 305 -13.17 1.48 13.88
N THR A 306 -13.03 1.22 12.57
CA THR A 306 -12.49 -0.06 12.09
C THR A 306 -11.03 -0.22 12.50
N TRP A 307 -10.58 -1.47 12.56
CA TRP A 307 -9.20 -1.81 12.92
C TRP A 307 -8.17 -1.09 12.04
N THR A 308 -8.40 -1.06 10.72
CA THR A 308 -7.49 -0.39 9.76
C THR A 308 -7.52 1.13 9.89
N ARG A 309 -8.66 1.74 10.21
CA ARG A 309 -8.73 3.19 10.48
C ARG A 309 -7.92 3.54 11.73
N ILE A 310 -8.04 2.72 12.79
CA ILE A 310 -7.24 2.89 14.01
C ILE A 310 -5.75 2.76 13.71
N GLN A 311 -5.34 1.70 13.01
CA GLN A 311 -3.94 1.47 12.66
C GLN A 311 -3.33 2.63 11.85
N ARG A 312 -4.06 3.23 10.91
CA ARG A 312 -3.59 4.44 10.20
C ARG A 312 -3.37 5.62 11.14
N MET A 313 -4.33 5.90 12.03
CA MET A 313 -4.17 6.95 13.05
C MET A 313 -2.93 6.68 13.93
N LEU A 314 -2.72 5.44 14.38
CA LEU A 314 -1.54 5.08 15.17
C LEU A 314 -0.24 5.24 14.38
N THR A 315 -0.25 4.97 13.07
CA THR A 315 0.89 5.22 12.19
C THR A 315 1.22 6.72 12.14
N HIS A 316 0.20 7.58 12.01
CA HIS A 316 0.39 9.02 12.00
C HIS A 316 0.85 9.55 13.36
N ILE A 317 0.36 8.98 14.46
CA ILE A 317 0.84 9.31 15.82
C ILE A 317 2.31 8.92 15.96
N PHE A 318 2.66 7.69 15.56
CA PHE A 318 4.04 7.20 15.65
C PHE A 318 5.01 8.07 14.85
N THR A 319 4.58 8.53 13.67
CA THR A 319 5.38 9.33 12.73
C THR A 319 5.27 10.84 12.91
N GLY A 320 4.45 11.32 13.84
CA GLY A 320 4.20 12.76 13.99
C GLY A 320 3.56 13.42 12.76
N TYR A 321 2.85 12.67 11.92
CA TYR A 321 2.22 13.20 10.70
C TYR A 321 0.98 14.04 11.04
N THR A 322 1.12 15.36 10.98
CA THR A 322 0.08 16.33 11.39
C THR A 322 -0.81 16.77 10.22
N TYR A 323 -1.98 17.35 10.52
CA TYR A 323 -2.81 18.03 9.52
C TYR A 323 -2.06 19.12 8.74
N ASN A 324 -1.17 19.87 9.42
CA ASN A 324 -0.35 20.90 8.79
C ASN A 324 0.74 20.34 7.85
N THR A 325 1.23 19.13 8.12
CA THR A 325 2.17 18.46 7.19
C THR A 325 1.40 17.94 5.99
N ARG A 326 0.24 17.33 6.22
CA ARG A 326 -0.64 16.81 5.17
C ARG A 326 -1.10 17.90 4.21
N SER A 327 -1.48 19.08 4.69
CA SER A 327 -1.96 20.18 3.83
C SER A 327 -0.92 20.72 2.83
N LYS A 328 0.37 20.41 3.05
CA LYS A 328 1.47 20.77 2.15
C LYS A 328 1.71 19.72 1.06
N ILE A 329 1.11 18.53 1.17
CA ILE A 329 1.36 17.39 0.28
C ILE A 329 0.03 17.00 -0.38
N ASN A 330 -0.22 17.56 -1.56
CA ASN A 330 -1.46 17.33 -2.29
C ASN A 330 -1.32 16.30 -3.42
N THR A 331 -0.14 16.18 -4.02
CA THR A 331 0.12 15.32 -5.17
C THR A 331 1.58 14.87 -5.17
N PRO A 332 1.93 13.71 -5.76
CA PRO A 332 3.33 13.34 -5.96
C PRO A 332 4.06 14.38 -6.81
N THR A 333 5.26 14.76 -6.39
CA THR A 333 6.13 15.77 -7.05
C THR A 333 7.45 15.17 -7.55
N TYR A 334 7.68 13.87 -7.31
CA TYR A 334 8.90 13.16 -7.70
C TYR A 334 8.67 11.66 -7.90
N LEU A 335 9.63 11.01 -8.56
CA LEU A 335 9.74 9.55 -8.69
C LEU A 335 10.93 9.06 -7.85
N ARG A 336 10.67 8.58 -6.63
CA ARG A 336 11.72 8.10 -5.72
C ARG A 336 12.16 6.70 -6.11
N LEU A 337 13.30 6.60 -6.79
CA LEU A 337 13.83 5.33 -7.29
C LEU A 337 14.47 4.54 -6.13
N LEU A 338 13.90 3.38 -5.81
CA LEU A 338 14.46 2.45 -4.82
C LEU A 338 15.38 1.40 -5.47
N GLY A 339 15.09 1.00 -6.71
CA GLY A 339 15.95 0.06 -7.42
C GLY A 339 15.47 -0.26 -8.83
N MET A 340 16.34 -0.90 -9.60
CA MET A 340 16.12 -1.25 -11.00
C MET A 340 16.91 -2.50 -11.43
N SER A 341 16.38 -3.22 -12.42
CA SER A 341 17.06 -4.28 -13.18
C SER A 341 17.85 -3.69 -14.36
N GLN A 342 18.52 -4.54 -15.14
CA GLN A 342 19.14 -4.12 -16.40
C GLN A 342 18.10 -3.57 -17.41
N ALA A 343 16.97 -4.26 -17.58
CA ALA A 343 15.87 -3.80 -18.44
C ALA A 343 15.26 -2.47 -17.92
N GLY A 344 15.10 -2.35 -16.60
CA GLY A 344 14.64 -1.11 -15.97
C GLY A 344 15.60 0.06 -16.20
N ARG A 345 16.92 -0.17 -16.13
CA ARG A 345 17.92 0.85 -16.44
C ARG A 345 17.84 1.32 -17.89
N LEU A 346 17.66 0.40 -18.84
CA LEU A 346 17.47 0.74 -20.26
C LEU A 346 16.24 1.62 -20.45
N TYR A 347 15.12 1.25 -19.84
CA TYR A 347 13.88 2.02 -19.87
C TYR A 347 14.06 3.43 -19.29
N LEU A 348 14.69 3.54 -18.12
CA LEU A 348 14.98 4.85 -17.51
C LEU A 348 15.83 5.71 -18.44
N ASN A 349 16.85 5.16 -19.09
CA ASN A 349 17.68 5.92 -20.02
C ASN A 349 16.91 6.39 -21.27
N GLU A 350 16.02 5.55 -21.80
CA GLU A 350 15.20 5.86 -22.97
C GLU A 350 14.11 6.89 -22.66
N GLN A 351 13.41 6.74 -21.52
CA GLN A 351 12.19 7.48 -21.21
C GLN A 351 12.38 8.65 -20.23
N LYS A 352 13.54 8.81 -19.59
CA LYS A 352 13.77 9.86 -18.58
C LYS A 352 13.42 11.28 -19.04
N LYS A 353 13.58 11.60 -20.34
CA LYS A 353 13.24 12.92 -20.88
C LYS A 353 11.72 13.14 -21.01
N ASN A 354 10.94 12.07 -21.05
CA ASN A 354 9.49 12.08 -21.20
C ASN A 354 8.75 12.00 -19.85
N PHE A 355 9.47 11.67 -18.77
CA PHE A 355 8.86 11.57 -17.44
C PHE A 355 8.28 12.91 -17.00
N LYS A 356 7.05 12.87 -16.47
CA LYS A 356 6.34 14.08 -16.02
C LYS A 356 6.86 14.61 -14.68
N LEU A 357 7.61 13.80 -13.94
CA LEU A 357 8.17 14.10 -12.62
C LEU A 357 9.67 13.80 -12.57
N PRO A 358 10.46 14.56 -11.77
CA PRO A 358 11.88 14.32 -11.61
C PRO A 358 12.17 13.01 -10.87
N ILE A 359 13.22 12.30 -11.30
CA ILE A 359 13.70 11.09 -10.63
C ILE A 359 14.61 11.48 -9.46
N VAL A 360 14.30 10.99 -8.26
CA VAL A 360 15.09 11.19 -7.05
C VAL A 360 15.82 9.90 -6.69
N SER A 361 17.07 9.79 -7.14
CA SER A 361 17.97 8.67 -6.78
C SER A 361 18.71 8.93 -5.47
N LYS A 362 19.25 10.14 -5.29
CA LYS A 362 19.89 10.59 -4.04
C LYS A 362 18.96 11.60 -3.37
N VAL A 363 18.60 11.38 -2.11
CA VAL A 363 17.69 12.31 -1.41
C VAL A 363 18.32 13.68 -1.17
N SER A 364 19.65 13.75 -1.03
CA SER A 364 20.37 15.01 -0.82
C SER A 364 20.28 15.99 -2.00
N SER A 365 19.83 15.53 -3.18
CA SER A 365 19.69 16.40 -4.37
C SER A 365 18.27 16.95 -4.56
N PHE A 366 17.34 16.68 -3.64
CA PHE A 366 15.94 17.08 -3.78
C PHE A 366 15.38 17.53 -2.43
N SER A 367 14.58 18.60 -2.43
CA SER A 367 13.96 19.16 -1.23
C SER A 367 12.47 19.24 -1.45
N ASP A 368 11.69 18.50 -0.67
CA ASP A 368 10.25 18.43 -0.79
C ASP A 368 9.65 17.94 0.54
N SER A 369 8.56 18.56 1.00
CA SER A 369 7.93 18.22 2.28
C SER A 369 7.43 16.77 2.34
N SER A 370 7.06 16.18 1.20
CA SER A 370 6.72 14.76 1.11
C SER A 370 7.95 13.88 1.24
N LEU A 371 9.11 14.30 0.74
CA LEU A 371 10.36 13.55 0.91
C LEU A 371 10.87 13.63 2.36
N ASP A 372 10.69 14.77 3.02
CA ASP A 372 11.06 14.95 4.42
C ASP A 372 10.31 13.96 5.34
N ILE A 373 8.99 13.78 5.12
CA ILE A 373 8.20 12.82 5.88
C ILE A 373 8.58 11.36 5.55
N ASP A 374 8.94 11.05 4.31
CA ASP A 374 9.39 9.70 3.93
C ASP A 374 10.66 9.31 4.67
N ILE A 375 11.64 10.22 4.70
CA ILE A 375 12.91 10.05 5.43
C ILE A 375 12.64 9.92 6.94
N HIS A 376 11.77 10.79 7.48
CA HIS A 376 11.42 10.75 8.90
C HIS A 376 10.75 9.43 9.29
N ALA A 377 9.79 8.97 8.49
CA ALA A 377 9.11 7.70 8.69
C ALA A 377 10.09 6.52 8.61
N ALA A 378 11.08 6.55 7.70
CA ALA A 378 12.11 5.52 7.63
C ALA A 378 12.99 5.46 8.88
N ASN A 379 13.37 6.61 9.45
CA ASN A 379 14.13 6.66 10.70
C ASN A 379 13.32 6.10 11.89
N LEU A 380 12.04 6.45 11.98
CA LEU A 380 11.18 5.93 13.05
C LEU A 380 10.89 4.44 12.89
N TYR A 381 10.80 3.94 11.66
CA TYR A 381 10.73 2.50 11.40
C TYR A 381 11.99 1.78 11.89
N ALA A 382 13.18 2.32 11.62
CA ALA A 382 14.45 1.76 12.12
C ALA A 382 14.50 1.76 13.66
N LEU A 383 14.03 2.85 14.30
CA LEU A 383 13.92 2.92 15.75
C LEU A 383 12.94 1.86 16.32
N GLY A 384 11.81 1.65 15.64
CA GLY A 384 10.83 0.61 15.99
C GLY A 384 11.39 -0.81 15.92
N LEU A 385 12.38 -1.04 15.06
CA LEU A 385 13.14 -2.30 14.99
C LEU A 385 14.27 -2.40 16.02
N GLY A 386 14.49 -1.35 16.83
CA GLY A 386 15.60 -1.29 17.80
C GLY A 386 16.97 -1.02 17.16
N LYS A 387 17.02 -0.49 15.92
CA LYS A 387 18.28 -0.14 15.26
C LYS A 387 18.81 1.22 15.69
N SER A 388 20.13 1.31 15.80
CA SER A 388 20.86 2.57 15.97
C SER A 388 21.15 3.28 14.64
N GLU A 389 21.15 2.54 13.53
CA GLU A 389 21.47 3.11 12.23
C GLU A 389 20.29 3.92 11.66
N MET A 390 20.50 5.23 11.56
CA MET A 390 19.56 6.19 10.98
C MET A 390 20.01 6.67 9.60
N ASN A 391 19.10 7.36 8.92
CA ASN A 391 19.31 8.04 7.65
C ASN A 391 19.70 7.10 6.49
N LEU A 392 19.13 5.89 6.48
CA LEU A 392 19.35 4.92 5.41
C LEU A 392 18.98 5.48 4.03
N ASP A 393 18.00 6.37 3.94
CA ASP A 393 17.64 7.04 2.68
C ASP A 393 18.74 7.92 2.07
N TYR A 394 19.64 8.46 2.91
CA TYR A 394 20.83 9.21 2.47
C TYR A 394 22.00 8.30 2.11
N LYS A 395 22.12 7.17 2.79
CA LYS A 395 23.24 6.22 2.63
C LYS A 395 23.03 5.27 1.47
N ASN A 396 21.81 4.81 1.28
CA ASN A 396 21.48 3.84 0.25
C ASN A 396 21.33 4.53 -1.10
N ILE A 397 22.05 4.00 -2.09
CA ILE A 397 21.79 4.27 -3.50
C ILE A 397 20.72 3.30 -4.02
N PRO A 398 20.01 3.63 -5.12
CA PRO A 398 19.07 2.70 -5.71
C PRO A 398 19.71 1.35 -6.01
N ILE A 399 19.05 0.27 -5.61
CA ILE A 399 19.53 -1.10 -5.79
C ILE A 399 19.60 -1.40 -7.28
N PHE A 400 20.74 -1.89 -7.76
CA PHE A 400 20.88 -2.33 -9.13
C PHE A 400 21.06 -3.86 -9.17
N LEU A 401 20.08 -4.56 -9.72
CA LEU A 401 20.17 -6.00 -9.95
C LEU A 401 20.93 -6.24 -11.26
N ARG A 402 22.16 -6.72 -11.14
CA ARG A 402 22.94 -7.22 -12.28
C ARG A 402 22.38 -8.57 -12.70
N GLU A 403 22.20 -8.78 -14.00
CA GLU A 403 21.92 -10.12 -14.52
C GLU A 403 23.08 -11.04 -14.12
N SER A 404 22.75 -12.18 -13.49
CA SER A 404 23.71 -13.28 -13.34
C SER A 404 24.14 -13.72 -14.74
N GLN A 405 25.44 -13.61 -15.03
CA GLN A 405 26.05 -14.14 -16.25
C GLN A 405 25.89 -15.65 -16.34
#